data_AF-A0A4P9Y625-F1
#
_entry.id   AF-A0A4P9Y625-F1
#
_cell.length_a   1.000
_cell.length_b   1.000
_cell.length_c   1.000
_cell.angle_alpha   90.00
_cell.angle_beta   90.00
_cell.angle_gamma   90.00
#
_symmetry.space_group_name_H-M   'P 1'
#
loop_
_entity.id
_entity.type
_entity.pdbx_description
1 polymer ?
#
loop_
_entity_poly.entity_id
_entity_poly.type
_entity_poly.pdbx_seq_one_letter_code
_entity_poly.pdbx_strand_id
1 'polypeptide(L)'
;MNRVKAFQKEARKASSTRSSKHSSAPLSRPHSRHSSAASSRNHTVSASEEDDFPDGESWPEEGESSEEDDEGFSPGSGGPALLDGTNWEERLNQALEDLGEKRTTVREEALSQLTTVLCRRYTASVLESQQETVVDSLKRCIQKGKTQKEGVEAAKALSVVYITLGPDLGMYDDLSLPLKYQISHAKRPGLQRALITALSMMCYVAGEGSVETQDLLGFLMGLAQGGSRALDPSVLTTILTSWGFLLTSLEGEGGSLRDVSWVEGSLEAHRAWLEHPSTEVRIAAGENIALILEMATMIEEEDEEGDEAGVERWARGLDVIQDILPILHTLTRESAKHRSKKERSMQKSAFREVLEMVEEGQAPTDRTITFHGTVYPVDTWIKGKRLQVFRSALGEGLTVHVGENELLLDMLGLAGQGEGSLPLGNVSGISGDDGNGREGQHQRVIHAPGSEVSKARSRNRRKDRHIRGAKLGLGDVDGEDAE
;
A
#
# COMPACT_ATOMS: atom_id res chain seq x y z
N MET A 1 41.07 -4.28 6.67
CA MET A 1 41.84 -3.04 6.40
C MET A 1 42.95 -3.15 5.30
N ASN A 2 43.16 -4.24 4.54
CA ASN A 2 44.27 -4.25 3.56
C ASN A 2 44.11 -5.15 2.29
N ARG A 3 42.94 -5.16 1.64
CA ARG A 3 42.73 -5.88 0.35
C ARG A 3 41.93 -5.17 -0.75
N VAL A 4 41.41 -3.96 -0.51
CA VAL A 4 40.51 -3.25 -1.44
C VAL A 4 41.24 -2.30 -2.41
N LYS A 5 42.43 -1.79 -2.05
CA LYS A 5 43.15 -0.75 -2.83
C LYS A 5 43.92 -1.28 -4.07
N ALA A 6 43.56 -2.45 -4.60
CA ALA A 6 44.31 -3.13 -5.66
C ALA A 6 43.72 -3.03 -7.08
N PHE A 7 42.39 -2.87 -7.23
CA PHE A 7 41.73 -3.12 -8.53
C PHE A 7 41.49 -1.87 -9.42
N GLN A 8 41.57 -0.65 -8.88
CA GLN A 8 41.28 0.59 -9.64
C GLN A 8 42.44 1.12 -10.51
N LYS A 9 43.45 0.30 -10.86
CA LYS A 9 44.68 0.78 -11.53
C LYS A 9 44.96 0.22 -12.93
N GLU A 10 44.10 -0.63 -13.50
CA GLU A 10 44.39 -1.31 -14.78
C GLU A 10 43.44 -0.97 -15.96
N ALA A 11 42.44 -0.10 -15.75
CA ALA A 11 41.50 0.32 -16.82
C ALA A 11 41.90 1.61 -17.58
N ARG A 12 42.96 2.33 -17.18
CA ARG A 12 43.33 3.67 -17.71
C ARG A 12 44.48 3.70 -18.74
N LYS A 13 44.84 2.57 -19.36
CA LYS A 13 45.88 2.49 -20.40
C LYS A 13 45.55 1.53 -21.56
N ALA A 14 44.53 1.87 -22.36
CA ALA A 14 44.31 1.23 -23.67
C ALA A 14 43.81 2.21 -24.74
N SER A 15 44.39 2.09 -25.94
CA SER A 15 43.84 2.56 -27.23
C SER A 15 43.47 4.05 -27.40
N SER A 16 44.43 4.95 -27.22
CA SER A 16 44.37 6.30 -27.82
C SER A 16 45.31 6.41 -29.05
N THR A 17 45.05 5.69 -30.15
CA THR A 17 45.60 6.05 -31.49
C THR A 17 44.97 5.25 -32.65
N ARG A 18 44.17 5.91 -33.50
CA ARG A 18 44.34 5.89 -34.98
C ARG A 18 43.50 7.00 -35.61
N SER A 19 43.97 7.58 -36.71
CA SER A 19 43.46 8.84 -37.25
C SER A 19 43.34 8.81 -38.78
N SER A 20 42.22 9.38 -39.28
CA SER A 20 42.00 9.81 -40.68
C SER A 20 41.94 8.69 -41.75
N LYS A 21 41.25 8.83 -42.90
CA LYS A 21 40.96 10.03 -43.72
C LYS A 21 39.67 9.92 -44.55
N HIS A 22 39.20 11.10 -45.01
CA HIS A 22 38.34 11.36 -46.20
C HIS A 22 36.89 10.81 -46.18
N SER A 23 35.91 11.44 -46.86
CA SER A 23 35.90 12.69 -47.67
C SER A 23 34.56 13.45 -47.54
N SER A 24 34.57 14.72 -47.95
CA SER A 24 33.47 15.70 -47.79
C SER A 24 32.78 16.08 -49.12
N ALA A 25 31.47 16.32 -49.10
CA ALA A 25 30.78 17.33 -49.94
C ALA A 25 29.35 17.63 -49.43
N PRO A 26 28.83 18.88 -49.50
CA PRO A 26 27.46 19.27 -49.12
C PRO A 26 26.58 19.65 -50.33
N LEU A 27 25.29 20.02 -50.08
CA LEU A 27 24.30 20.83 -50.86
C LEU A 27 22.87 20.41 -50.39
N SER A 28 21.76 21.18 -50.42
CA SER A 28 21.48 22.63 -50.45
C SER A 28 19.98 22.93 -50.17
N ARG A 29 19.63 24.11 -49.61
CA ARG A 29 18.28 24.75 -49.60
C ARG A 29 18.03 25.51 -50.95
N PRO A 30 16.90 26.23 -51.27
CA PRO A 30 15.82 26.83 -50.43
C PRO A 30 14.36 26.89 -51.00
N HIS A 31 13.45 27.60 -50.29
CA HIS A 31 12.11 28.15 -50.67
C HIS A 31 10.92 27.17 -50.82
N SER A 32 9.64 27.55 -50.62
CA SER A 32 8.93 28.83 -50.28
C SER A 32 7.87 28.58 -49.16
N ARG A 33 7.17 29.52 -48.47
CA ARG A 33 6.97 31.00 -48.45
C ARG A 33 5.72 31.58 -49.15
N HIS A 34 4.58 31.72 -48.41
CA HIS A 34 3.55 32.81 -48.42
C HIS A 34 2.54 32.58 -47.24
N SER A 35 2.39 33.48 -46.25
CA SER A 35 1.36 34.54 -46.06
C SER A 35 -0.07 34.03 -45.74
N SER A 36 -0.86 34.57 -44.79
CA SER A 36 -0.73 35.61 -43.74
C SER A 36 -2.05 35.63 -42.89
N ALA A 37 -2.38 36.49 -41.91
CA ALA A 37 -1.86 37.79 -41.45
C ALA A 37 -2.28 38.14 -39.99
N ALA A 38 -1.58 39.13 -39.41
CA ALA A 38 -2.06 40.20 -38.50
C ALA A 38 -3.05 39.94 -37.32
N SER A 39 -2.54 40.14 -36.09
CA SER A 39 -2.91 41.32 -35.29
C SER A 39 -1.73 41.71 -34.36
N SER A 40 -1.77 42.85 -33.65
CA SER A 40 -0.57 43.45 -33.03
C SER A 40 -0.82 44.34 -31.81
N ARG A 41 0.13 44.31 -30.85
CA ARG A 41 0.33 45.27 -29.71
C ARG A 41 -0.80 45.21 -28.65
N ASN A 42 -0.59 45.42 -27.35
CA ASN A 42 0.60 45.68 -26.49
C ASN A 42 0.29 45.07 -25.09
N HIS A 43 1.15 45.05 -24.05
CA HIS A 43 2.43 45.72 -23.75
C HIS A 43 3.38 44.76 -22.98
N THR A 44 4.53 45.26 -22.53
CA THR A 44 5.45 44.60 -21.57
C THR A 44 5.44 45.27 -20.19
N VAL A 45 5.42 44.47 -19.12
CA VAL A 45 5.94 44.79 -17.76
C VAL A 45 6.63 43.51 -17.24
N SER A 46 7.61 43.63 -16.34
CA SER A 46 8.35 42.50 -15.79
C SER A 46 8.52 42.63 -14.27
N ALA A 47 8.80 41.50 -13.61
CA ALA A 47 8.86 41.28 -12.16
C ALA A 47 7.48 41.38 -11.44
N SER A 48 7.26 40.65 -10.34
CA SER A 48 8.10 39.68 -9.61
C SER A 48 7.37 38.35 -9.37
N GLU A 49 8.13 37.25 -9.27
CA GLU A 49 7.62 35.95 -8.84
C GLU A 49 7.74 35.86 -7.30
N GLU A 50 6.62 36.01 -6.61
CA GLU A 50 6.47 35.79 -5.16
C GLU A 50 5.21 34.91 -4.95
N ASP A 51 5.32 33.62 -5.27
CA ASP A 51 4.29 32.62 -4.97
C ASP A 51 4.40 32.23 -3.48
N ASP A 52 3.68 32.98 -2.63
CA ASP A 52 3.52 32.70 -1.21
C ASP A 52 2.55 31.52 -1.02
N PHE A 53 3.09 30.34 -0.66
CA PHE A 53 2.31 29.11 -0.45
C PHE A 53 1.96 28.95 1.04
N PRO A 54 0.68 28.75 1.40
CA PRO A 54 0.30 28.53 2.79
C PRO A 54 0.79 27.17 3.30
N ASP A 55 1.32 27.18 4.52
CA ASP A 55 1.81 26.00 5.23
C ASP A 55 0.67 25.18 5.85
N GLY A 56 0.85 23.86 5.99
CA GLY A 56 -0.11 22.90 6.55
C GLY A 56 -1.08 22.26 5.53
N GLU A 57 -0.65 21.17 4.87
CA GLU A 57 -1.50 20.36 3.98
C GLU A 57 -2.39 19.38 4.77
N SER A 58 -3.59 19.82 5.19
CA SER A 58 -4.64 18.88 5.58
C SER A 58 -5.10 18.06 4.37
N TRP A 59 -5.28 16.74 4.56
CA TRP A 59 -5.79 15.85 3.50
C TRP A 59 -7.12 16.41 2.94
N PRO A 60 -7.26 16.59 1.61
CA PRO A 60 -8.49 17.11 1.04
C PRO A 60 -9.63 16.08 1.16
N GLU A 61 -10.59 16.38 2.04
CA GLU A 61 -11.94 15.85 1.91
C GLU A 61 -12.60 16.44 0.65
N GLU A 62 -13.47 15.64 0.03
CA GLU A 62 -14.26 15.97 -1.17
C GLU A 62 -13.47 16.36 -2.44
N GLY A 63 -13.47 15.45 -3.42
CA GLY A 63 -13.03 15.73 -4.78
C GLY A 63 -14.19 15.55 -5.76
N GLU A 64 -14.88 16.63 -6.10
CA GLU A 64 -15.90 16.63 -7.15
C GLU A 64 -15.31 16.11 -8.49
N SER A 65 -16.04 15.22 -9.15
CA SER A 65 -15.61 14.59 -10.40
C SER A 65 -16.00 15.43 -11.61
N SER A 66 -15.02 15.88 -12.39
CA SER A 66 -15.25 16.35 -13.76
C SER A 66 -15.62 15.16 -14.65
N GLU A 67 -16.80 15.21 -15.27
CA GLU A 67 -17.32 14.19 -16.19
C GLU A 67 -16.52 14.12 -17.50
N GLU A 68 -15.99 12.94 -17.87
CA GLU A 68 -15.70 12.54 -19.26
C GLU A 68 -15.41 11.01 -19.32
N ASP A 69 -16.41 10.24 -19.75
CA ASP A 69 -16.38 8.85 -20.26
C ASP A 69 -15.38 7.83 -19.65
N ASP A 70 -15.67 7.33 -18.44
CA ASP A 70 -15.30 5.95 -18.01
C ASP A 70 -16.56 5.22 -17.50
N GLU A 71 -16.66 3.91 -17.75
CA GLU A 71 -17.78 3.05 -17.30
C GLU A 71 -17.57 2.64 -15.82
N GLY A 72 -17.33 3.66 -14.98
CA GLY A 72 -17.13 3.56 -13.55
C GLY A 72 -18.46 3.39 -12.80
N PHE A 73 -18.52 2.37 -11.96
CA PHE A 73 -19.66 2.14 -11.06
C PHE A 73 -19.81 3.30 -10.06
N SER A 74 -20.78 4.18 -10.29
CA SER A 74 -21.27 5.12 -9.27
C SER A 74 -22.25 4.41 -8.33
N PRO A 75 -21.89 4.15 -7.05
CA PRO A 75 -22.89 3.85 -6.05
C PRO A 75 -23.76 5.10 -5.85
N GLY A 76 -25.05 5.01 -6.19
CA GLY A 76 -25.95 6.16 -6.15
C GLY A 76 -26.03 6.80 -4.76
N SER A 77 -26.30 8.11 -4.71
CA SER A 77 -26.30 8.98 -3.52
C SER A 77 -27.45 8.74 -2.52
N GLY A 78 -27.76 7.47 -2.25
CA GLY A 78 -28.55 7.06 -1.10
C GLY A 78 -27.73 7.21 0.17
N GLY A 79 -28.06 8.21 0.99
CA GLY A 79 -27.48 8.43 2.31
C GLY A 79 -27.74 7.27 3.31
N PRO A 80 -27.48 7.48 4.62
CA PRO A 80 -27.36 6.40 5.61
C PRO A 80 -28.63 5.58 5.93
N ALA A 81 -29.70 5.71 5.15
CA ALA A 81 -31.01 5.07 5.37
C ALA A 81 -31.21 3.71 4.67
N LEU A 82 -30.26 3.21 3.86
CA LEU A 82 -30.43 1.99 3.03
C LEU A 82 -29.82 0.69 3.60
N LEU A 83 -29.37 0.72 4.85
CA LEU A 83 -29.01 -0.45 5.67
C LEU A 83 -29.59 -0.30 7.08
N ASP A 84 -30.92 -0.17 7.14
CA ASP A 84 -31.68 -0.21 8.40
C ASP A 84 -31.30 -1.48 9.20
N GLY A 85 -31.21 -1.32 10.52
CA GLY A 85 -30.33 -2.11 11.39
C GLY A 85 -30.67 -3.61 11.51
N THR A 86 -31.81 -4.03 10.98
CA THR A 86 -32.41 -5.36 11.16
C THR A 86 -32.37 -6.26 9.92
N ASN A 87 -32.23 -5.70 8.71
CA ASN A 87 -32.35 -6.47 7.46
C ASN A 87 -30.98 -6.84 6.82
N TRP A 88 -29.86 -6.37 7.39
CA TRP A 88 -28.53 -6.65 6.81
C TRP A 88 -28.14 -8.13 6.88
N GLU A 89 -28.60 -8.88 7.89
CA GLU A 89 -28.37 -10.33 8.00
C GLU A 89 -29.16 -11.12 6.95
N GLU A 90 -30.42 -10.77 6.72
CA GLU A 90 -31.26 -11.36 5.66
C GLU A 90 -30.63 -11.11 4.27
N ARG A 91 -30.19 -9.87 4.01
CA ARG A 91 -29.49 -9.50 2.77
C ARG A 91 -28.13 -10.17 2.61
N LEU A 92 -27.42 -10.46 3.70
CA LEU A 92 -26.17 -11.22 3.66
C LEU A 92 -26.44 -12.68 3.30
N ASN A 93 -27.38 -13.34 3.98
CA ASN A 93 -27.72 -14.74 3.72
C ASN A 93 -28.29 -14.94 2.30
N GLN A 94 -29.18 -14.06 1.83
CA GLN A 94 -29.68 -14.12 0.44
C GLN A 94 -28.54 -13.96 -0.58
N ALA A 95 -27.62 -13.01 -0.34
CA ALA A 95 -26.47 -12.84 -1.23
C ALA A 95 -25.54 -14.07 -1.24
N LEU A 96 -25.42 -14.80 -0.12
CA LEU A 96 -24.65 -16.05 -0.06
C LEU A 96 -25.36 -17.22 -0.78
N GLU A 97 -26.69 -17.33 -0.67
CA GLU A 97 -27.48 -18.31 -1.45
C GLU A 97 -27.38 -18.02 -2.96
N ASP A 98 -27.51 -16.75 -3.34
CA ASP A 98 -27.48 -16.29 -4.73
C ASP A 98 -26.10 -16.49 -5.41
N LEU A 99 -25.00 -16.69 -4.66
CA LEU A 99 -23.72 -17.15 -5.23
C LEU A 99 -23.83 -18.55 -5.85
N GLY A 100 -24.78 -19.36 -5.40
CA GLY A 100 -25.07 -20.69 -5.94
C GLY A 100 -25.84 -20.69 -7.26
N GLU A 101 -26.47 -19.56 -7.63
CA GLU A 101 -27.41 -19.52 -8.75
C GLU A 101 -26.72 -19.75 -10.11
N LYS A 102 -27.46 -20.31 -11.08
CA LYS A 102 -26.98 -20.62 -12.43
C LYS A 102 -26.80 -19.36 -13.28
N ARG A 103 -27.63 -18.32 -13.06
CA ARG A 103 -27.62 -17.09 -13.84
C ARG A 103 -26.49 -16.13 -13.41
N THR A 104 -25.53 -15.86 -14.30
CA THR A 104 -24.37 -14.99 -13.98
C THR A 104 -24.76 -13.60 -13.48
N THR A 105 -25.80 -12.95 -14.02
CA THR A 105 -26.19 -11.61 -13.55
C THR A 105 -26.66 -11.61 -12.09
N VAL A 106 -27.25 -12.71 -11.61
CA VAL A 106 -27.67 -12.88 -10.21
C VAL A 106 -26.43 -13.02 -9.33
N ARG A 107 -25.47 -13.88 -9.70
CA ARG A 107 -24.19 -13.99 -8.99
C ARG A 107 -23.41 -12.67 -8.96
N GLU A 108 -23.42 -11.89 -10.03
CA GLU A 108 -22.79 -10.57 -10.06
C GLU A 108 -23.44 -9.58 -9.10
N GLU A 109 -24.78 -9.55 -9.04
CA GLU A 109 -25.55 -8.71 -8.12
C GLU A 109 -25.34 -9.14 -6.66
N ALA A 110 -25.37 -10.45 -6.41
CA ALA A 110 -25.08 -11.06 -5.12
C ALA A 110 -23.65 -10.75 -4.62
N LEU A 111 -22.63 -10.84 -5.48
CA LEU A 111 -21.25 -10.47 -5.14
C LEU A 111 -21.11 -8.96 -4.81
N SER A 112 -21.82 -8.10 -5.55
CA SER A 112 -21.88 -6.66 -5.25
C SER A 112 -22.59 -6.38 -3.91
N GLN A 113 -23.70 -7.06 -3.64
CA GLN A 113 -24.44 -6.94 -2.37
C GLN A 113 -23.62 -7.47 -1.19
N LEU A 114 -22.99 -8.64 -1.33
CA LEU A 114 -22.08 -9.22 -0.35
C LEU A 114 -20.98 -8.21 0.01
N THR A 115 -20.20 -7.75 -0.97
CA THR A 115 -19.13 -6.75 -0.74
C THR A 115 -19.67 -5.48 -0.06
N THR A 116 -20.85 -5.00 -0.46
CA THR A 116 -21.48 -3.81 0.14
C THR A 116 -21.83 -4.01 1.61
N VAL A 117 -22.38 -5.17 2.00
CA VAL A 117 -22.71 -5.49 3.38
C VAL A 117 -21.44 -5.71 4.21
N LEU A 118 -20.47 -6.46 3.68
CA LEU A 118 -19.19 -6.74 4.35
C LEU A 118 -18.36 -5.47 4.63
N CYS A 119 -18.37 -4.47 3.75
CA CYS A 119 -17.71 -3.20 4.03
C CYS A 119 -18.47 -2.34 5.03
N ARG A 120 -19.82 -2.35 5.02
CA ARG A 120 -20.66 -1.44 5.81
C ARG A 120 -21.09 -1.98 7.19
N ARG A 121 -20.70 -3.20 7.57
CA ARG A 121 -20.93 -3.84 8.89
C ARG A 121 -19.78 -4.79 9.22
N TYR A 122 -19.40 -4.95 10.48
CA TYR A 122 -18.52 -6.04 10.91
C TYR A 122 -19.30 -7.36 11.07
N THR A 123 -19.29 -8.20 10.03
CA THR A 123 -20.14 -9.40 9.94
C THR A 123 -19.50 -10.69 10.45
N ALA A 124 -18.45 -10.61 11.26
CA ALA A 124 -17.60 -11.77 11.61
C ALA A 124 -18.38 -12.94 12.21
N SER A 125 -19.28 -12.69 13.15
CA SER A 125 -20.08 -13.73 13.82
C SER A 125 -21.02 -14.51 12.90
N VAL A 126 -21.43 -13.93 11.76
CA VAL A 126 -22.21 -14.65 10.74
C VAL A 126 -21.27 -15.48 9.86
N LEU A 127 -20.20 -14.87 9.37
CA LEU A 127 -19.23 -15.51 8.48
C LEU A 127 -18.50 -16.70 9.13
N GLU A 128 -18.16 -16.61 10.42
CA GLU A 128 -17.50 -17.68 11.19
C GLU A 128 -18.27 -19.00 11.11
N SER A 129 -19.60 -18.96 11.08
CA SER A 129 -20.45 -20.14 10.97
C SER A 129 -20.53 -20.77 9.56
N GLN A 130 -20.04 -20.07 8.53
CA GLN A 130 -20.18 -20.46 7.11
C GLN A 130 -18.87 -20.32 6.31
N GLN A 131 -17.73 -20.09 6.97
CA GLN A 131 -16.50 -19.59 6.34
C GLN A 131 -16.04 -20.43 5.12
N GLU A 132 -16.07 -21.75 5.22
CA GLU A 132 -15.77 -22.67 4.10
C GLU A 132 -16.70 -22.44 2.91
N THR A 133 -18.02 -22.40 3.14
CA THR A 133 -19.03 -22.20 2.10
C THR A 133 -18.88 -20.86 1.39
N VAL A 134 -18.56 -19.79 2.13
CA VAL A 134 -18.32 -18.46 1.56
C VAL A 134 -17.05 -18.47 0.70
N VAL A 135 -15.92 -18.92 1.25
CA VAL A 135 -14.64 -18.96 0.53
C VAL A 135 -14.72 -19.85 -0.70
N ASP A 136 -15.31 -21.03 -0.61
CA ASP A 136 -15.40 -21.98 -1.72
C ASP A 136 -16.36 -21.48 -2.83
N SER A 137 -17.35 -20.66 -2.49
CA SER A 137 -18.21 -19.95 -3.45
C SER A 137 -17.47 -18.80 -4.15
N LEU A 138 -16.64 -18.04 -3.44
CA LEU A 138 -15.79 -16.99 -4.02
C LEU A 138 -14.69 -17.59 -4.91
N LYS A 139 -14.00 -18.64 -4.44
CA LYS A 139 -13.04 -19.48 -5.18
C LYS A 139 -13.64 -19.99 -6.48
N ARG A 140 -14.89 -20.46 -6.44
CA ARG A 140 -15.67 -20.89 -7.62
C ARG A 140 -15.96 -19.75 -8.58
N CYS A 141 -16.37 -18.56 -8.10
CA CYS A 141 -16.61 -17.39 -8.94
C CYS A 141 -15.32 -16.87 -9.60
N ILE A 142 -14.19 -16.90 -8.90
CA ILE A 142 -12.87 -16.56 -9.44
C ILE A 142 -12.43 -17.55 -10.53
N GLN A 143 -12.49 -18.86 -10.25
CA GLN A 143 -11.95 -19.89 -11.15
C GLN A 143 -12.86 -20.25 -12.33
N LYS A 144 -14.19 -20.10 -12.18
CA LYS A 144 -15.21 -20.60 -13.13
C LYS A 144 -16.19 -19.51 -13.58
N GLY A 145 -15.99 -18.27 -13.14
CA GLY A 145 -16.79 -17.12 -13.55
C GLY A 145 -16.67 -16.80 -15.04
N LYS A 146 -17.76 -16.31 -15.63
CA LYS A 146 -17.87 -16.12 -17.09
C LYS A 146 -17.47 -14.71 -17.53
N THR A 147 -17.81 -13.71 -16.73
CA THR A 147 -17.56 -12.29 -17.05
C THR A 147 -16.28 -11.79 -16.39
N GLN A 148 -15.96 -10.50 -16.58
CA GLN A 148 -14.90 -9.84 -15.81
C GLN A 148 -15.41 -9.40 -14.44
N LYS A 149 -16.62 -8.84 -14.38
CA LYS A 149 -17.29 -8.38 -13.16
C LYS A 149 -17.45 -9.50 -12.13
N GLU A 150 -17.92 -10.68 -12.53
CA GLU A 150 -18.05 -11.86 -11.65
C GLU A 150 -16.72 -12.21 -10.95
N GLY A 151 -15.59 -12.20 -11.65
CA GLY A 151 -14.27 -12.47 -11.05
C GLY A 151 -13.71 -11.31 -10.23
N VAL A 152 -13.99 -10.05 -10.62
CA VAL A 152 -13.52 -8.84 -9.91
C VAL A 152 -14.25 -8.67 -8.58
N GLU A 153 -15.58 -8.76 -8.57
CA GLU A 153 -16.36 -8.65 -7.33
C GLU A 153 -16.11 -9.83 -6.39
N ALA A 154 -15.86 -11.04 -6.91
CA ALA A 154 -15.45 -12.18 -6.08
C ALA A 154 -14.07 -11.99 -5.44
N ALA A 155 -13.11 -11.38 -6.15
CA ALA A 155 -11.80 -11.05 -5.58
C ALA A 155 -11.90 -9.94 -4.53
N LYS A 156 -12.70 -8.89 -4.76
CA LYS A 156 -13.00 -7.86 -3.74
C LYS A 156 -13.64 -8.46 -2.49
N ALA A 157 -14.71 -9.24 -2.65
CA ALA A 157 -15.39 -9.91 -1.54
C ALA A 157 -14.42 -10.80 -0.75
N LEU A 158 -13.54 -11.54 -1.41
CA LEU A 158 -12.52 -12.37 -0.77
C LEU A 158 -11.55 -11.53 0.08
N SER A 159 -11.11 -10.36 -0.41
CA SER A 159 -10.31 -9.42 0.37
C SER A 159 -11.02 -9.02 1.67
N VAL A 160 -12.30 -8.63 1.60
CA VAL A 160 -13.05 -8.15 2.77
C VAL A 160 -13.42 -9.30 3.73
N VAL A 161 -13.65 -10.51 3.23
CA VAL A 161 -13.79 -11.72 4.05
C VAL A 161 -12.54 -11.96 4.89
N TYR A 162 -11.34 -11.85 4.30
CA TYR A 162 -10.08 -11.96 5.06
C TYR A 162 -9.94 -10.82 6.08
N ILE A 163 -10.22 -9.56 5.72
CA ILE A 163 -10.18 -8.43 6.69
C ILE A 163 -11.13 -8.66 7.88
N THR A 164 -12.28 -9.30 7.64
CA THR A 164 -13.33 -9.53 8.65
C THR A 164 -13.01 -10.73 9.55
N LEU A 165 -12.52 -11.84 8.97
CA LEU A 165 -12.24 -13.10 9.67
C LEU A 165 -10.79 -13.21 10.20
N GLY A 166 -9.87 -12.39 9.72
CA GLY A 166 -8.49 -12.39 10.19
C GLY A 166 -7.68 -13.65 9.82
N PRO A 167 -6.60 -13.96 10.56
CA PRO A 167 -5.69 -15.07 10.25
C PRO A 167 -6.34 -16.45 10.44
N ASP A 168 -7.28 -16.59 11.39
CA ASP A 168 -7.88 -17.88 11.79
C ASP A 168 -8.63 -18.62 10.66
N LEU A 169 -8.82 -17.97 9.51
CA LEU A 169 -9.53 -18.52 8.35
C LEU A 169 -8.83 -19.74 7.72
N GLY A 170 -7.51 -19.88 7.86
CA GLY A 170 -6.76 -21.11 7.52
C GLY A 170 -6.75 -21.57 6.05
N MET A 171 -7.41 -20.85 5.13
CA MET A 171 -7.60 -21.27 3.73
C MET A 171 -6.60 -20.63 2.75
N TYR A 172 -5.49 -20.06 3.24
CA TYR A 172 -4.53 -19.35 2.39
C TYR A 172 -3.89 -20.25 1.31
N ASP A 173 -3.28 -21.37 1.70
CA ASP A 173 -2.59 -22.29 0.77
C ASP A 173 -3.51 -22.86 -0.30
N ASP A 174 -4.74 -23.14 0.12
CA ASP A 174 -5.82 -23.71 -0.69
C ASP A 174 -6.35 -22.73 -1.77
N LEU A 175 -5.92 -21.46 -1.70
CA LEU A 175 -6.24 -20.37 -2.61
C LEU A 175 -5.00 -19.78 -3.31
N SER A 176 -3.84 -19.76 -2.65
CA SER A 176 -2.65 -19.02 -3.09
C SER A 176 -2.14 -19.48 -4.47
N LEU A 177 -1.91 -20.78 -4.64
CA LEU A 177 -1.48 -21.36 -5.92
C LEU A 177 -2.54 -21.20 -7.04
N PRO A 178 -3.85 -21.47 -6.82
CA PRO A 178 -4.89 -21.13 -7.78
C PRO A 178 -4.95 -19.65 -8.18
N LEU A 179 -4.79 -18.71 -7.24
CA LEU A 179 -4.80 -17.27 -7.54
C LEU A 179 -3.53 -16.87 -8.30
N LYS A 180 -2.34 -17.33 -7.89
CA LYS A 180 -1.09 -17.14 -8.67
C LYS A 180 -1.25 -17.62 -10.12
N TYR A 181 -1.84 -18.81 -10.33
CA TYR A 181 -2.12 -19.31 -11.67
C TYR A 181 -3.06 -18.39 -12.47
N GLN A 182 -4.16 -17.92 -11.86
CA GLN A 182 -5.10 -17.02 -12.54
C GLN A 182 -4.45 -15.66 -12.87
N ILE A 183 -3.66 -15.08 -11.96
CA ILE A 183 -2.93 -13.81 -12.18
C ILE A 183 -2.00 -13.92 -13.39
N SER A 184 -1.24 -15.00 -13.52
CA SER A 184 -0.31 -15.19 -14.66
C SER A 184 -1.00 -15.44 -16.01
N HIS A 185 -2.28 -15.85 -16.02
CA HIS A 185 -3.02 -16.17 -17.24
C HIS A 185 -4.17 -15.20 -17.56
N ALA A 186 -4.44 -14.23 -16.67
CA ALA A 186 -5.52 -13.26 -16.82
C ALA A 186 -5.30 -12.33 -18.02
N LYS A 187 -6.09 -12.51 -19.08
CA LYS A 187 -6.05 -11.66 -20.29
C LYS A 187 -6.72 -10.28 -20.12
N ARG A 188 -7.22 -9.96 -18.92
CA ARG A 188 -8.09 -8.82 -18.63
C ARG A 188 -7.49 -8.00 -17.47
N PRO A 189 -6.90 -6.80 -17.72
CA PRO A 189 -6.19 -6.02 -16.70
C PRO A 189 -6.96 -5.84 -15.39
N GLY A 190 -8.23 -5.42 -15.45
CA GLY A 190 -9.04 -5.21 -14.24
C GLY A 190 -9.25 -6.45 -13.37
N LEU A 191 -9.33 -7.65 -13.96
CA LEU A 191 -9.37 -8.90 -13.20
C LEU A 191 -8.01 -9.24 -12.61
N GLN A 192 -6.93 -9.03 -13.38
CA GLN A 192 -5.57 -9.26 -12.91
C GLN A 192 -5.26 -8.39 -11.69
N ARG A 193 -5.58 -7.08 -11.74
CA ARG A 193 -5.48 -6.15 -10.60
C ARG A 193 -6.23 -6.67 -9.38
N ALA A 194 -7.52 -6.99 -9.53
CA ALA A 194 -8.36 -7.43 -8.41
C ALA A 194 -7.82 -8.72 -7.74
N LEU A 195 -7.31 -9.67 -8.52
CA LEU A 195 -6.70 -10.90 -8.00
C LEU A 195 -5.37 -10.66 -7.29
N ILE A 196 -4.53 -9.75 -7.80
CA ILE A 196 -3.27 -9.33 -7.15
C ILE A 196 -3.57 -8.69 -5.79
N THR A 197 -4.51 -7.75 -5.74
CA THR A 197 -4.94 -7.09 -4.50
C THR A 197 -5.52 -8.10 -3.50
N ALA A 198 -6.38 -9.02 -3.95
CA ALA A 198 -6.96 -10.05 -3.09
C ALA A 198 -5.90 -10.99 -2.50
N LEU A 199 -5.02 -11.56 -3.33
CA LEU A 199 -3.96 -12.45 -2.87
C LEU A 199 -3.00 -11.76 -1.88
N SER A 200 -2.72 -10.47 -2.10
CA SER A 200 -1.84 -9.68 -1.23
C SER A 200 -2.52 -9.31 0.09
N MET A 201 -3.82 -8.99 0.08
CA MET A 201 -4.60 -8.82 1.31
C MET A 201 -4.67 -10.11 2.12
N MET A 202 -4.93 -11.25 1.46
CA MET A 202 -4.95 -12.57 2.09
C MET A 202 -3.62 -12.91 2.76
N CYS A 203 -2.50 -12.68 2.07
CA CYS A 203 -1.15 -12.94 2.59
C CYS A 203 -0.77 -11.99 3.73
N TYR A 204 -1.11 -10.69 3.65
CA TYR A 204 -0.87 -9.73 4.74
C TYR A 204 -1.70 -10.04 6.01
N VAL A 205 -2.91 -10.59 5.84
CA VAL A 205 -3.83 -10.92 6.93
C VAL A 205 -3.50 -12.27 7.58
N ALA A 206 -3.23 -13.30 6.78
CA ALA A 206 -3.18 -14.70 7.19
C ALA A 206 -1.91 -15.44 6.76
N GLY A 207 -0.89 -14.74 6.26
CA GLY A 207 0.43 -15.34 6.02
C GLY A 207 1.03 -15.78 7.35
N GLU A 208 1.23 -17.08 7.52
CA GLU A 208 1.74 -17.65 8.76
C GLU A 208 3.24 -17.43 8.98
N GLY A 209 3.92 -16.68 8.11
CA GLY A 209 5.33 -16.30 8.25
C GLY A 209 5.81 -15.28 7.22
N SER A 210 7.09 -14.92 7.37
CA SER A 210 7.85 -14.23 6.32
C SER A 210 8.03 -15.10 5.07
N VAL A 211 7.94 -16.43 5.15
CA VAL A 211 8.13 -17.35 4.01
C VAL A 211 7.05 -17.14 2.93
N GLU A 212 5.77 -17.13 3.30
CA GLU A 212 4.64 -16.96 2.40
C GLU A 212 4.64 -15.54 1.80
N THR A 213 5.04 -14.56 2.61
CA THR A 213 5.26 -13.19 2.17
C THR A 213 6.38 -13.11 1.13
N GLN A 214 7.53 -13.74 1.36
CA GLN A 214 8.68 -13.71 0.43
C GLN A 214 8.39 -14.45 -0.88
N ASP A 215 7.70 -15.60 -0.84
CA ASP A 215 7.21 -16.29 -2.04
C ASP A 215 6.21 -15.43 -2.84
N LEU A 216 5.40 -14.60 -2.18
CA LEU A 216 4.51 -13.67 -2.88
C LEU A 216 5.24 -12.43 -3.40
N LEU A 217 6.17 -11.85 -2.64
CA LEU A 217 7.04 -10.73 -3.06
C LEU A 217 7.87 -11.13 -4.29
N GLY A 218 8.50 -12.30 -4.28
CA GLY A 218 9.28 -12.84 -5.40
C GLY A 218 8.41 -13.12 -6.64
N PHE A 219 7.20 -13.66 -6.46
CA PHE A 219 6.23 -13.84 -7.54
C PHE A 219 5.79 -12.50 -8.16
N LEU A 220 5.47 -11.50 -7.34
CA LEU A 220 5.07 -10.17 -7.81
C LEU A 220 6.22 -9.43 -8.52
N MET A 221 7.44 -9.48 -7.97
CA MET A 221 8.64 -8.92 -8.59
C MET A 221 8.92 -9.58 -9.96
N GLY A 222 8.87 -10.92 -10.02
CA GLY A 222 9.04 -11.69 -11.25
C GLY A 222 7.95 -11.43 -12.31
N LEU A 223 6.73 -11.07 -11.91
CA LEU A 223 5.70 -10.57 -12.83
C LEU A 223 6.01 -9.16 -13.34
N ALA A 224 6.40 -8.23 -12.47
CA ALA A 224 6.73 -6.85 -12.84
C ALA A 224 7.93 -6.76 -13.80
N GLN A 225 8.93 -7.62 -13.60
CA GLN A 225 10.10 -7.79 -14.47
C GLN A 225 9.86 -8.69 -15.70
N GLY A 226 8.62 -9.19 -15.89
CA GLY A 226 8.24 -10.37 -16.68
C GLY A 226 8.35 -10.34 -18.21
N GLY A 227 9.40 -9.73 -18.78
CA GLY A 227 9.87 -10.02 -20.14
C GLY A 227 9.20 -9.27 -21.31
N SER A 228 9.23 -9.89 -22.50
CA SER A 228 9.04 -9.26 -23.82
C SER A 228 7.68 -8.57 -24.07
N ARG A 229 6.71 -8.75 -23.19
CA ARG A 229 5.39 -8.10 -23.28
C ARG A 229 5.26 -7.08 -22.15
N ALA A 230 5.23 -5.80 -22.52
CA ALA A 230 4.87 -4.73 -21.59
C ALA A 230 3.52 -5.04 -20.90
N LEU A 231 3.51 -4.92 -19.57
CA LEU A 231 2.28 -4.98 -18.79
C LEU A 231 1.39 -3.77 -19.08
N ASP A 232 0.10 -3.90 -18.77
CA ASP A 232 -0.78 -2.76 -18.64
C ASP A 232 -0.28 -1.88 -17.47
N PRO A 233 -0.10 -0.55 -17.64
CA PRO A 233 0.40 0.32 -16.57
C PRO A 233 -0.37 0.20 -15.25
N SER A 234 -1.70 0.03 -15.30
CA SER A 234 -2.52 -0.12 -14.11
C SER A 234 -2.30 -1.46 -13.40
N VAL A 235 -1.92 -2.51 -14.14
CA VAL A 235 -1.49 -3.79 -13.56
C VAL A 235 -0.14 -3.63 -12.90
N LEU A 236 0.83 -2.98 -13.56
CA LEU A 236 2.15 -2.73 -12.97
C LEU A 236 2.03 -1.89 -11.68
N THR A 237 1.28 -0.79 -11.68
CA THR A 237 0.98 -0.02 -10.45
C THR A 237 0.41 -0.93 -9.35
N THR A 238 -0.57 -1.78 -9.67
CA THR A 238 -1.18 -2.68 -8.68
C THR A 238 -0.18 -3.70 -8.13
N ILE A 239 0.73 -4.21 -8.96
CA ILE A 239 1.82 -5.09 -8.52
C ILE A 239 2.74 -4.34 -7.56
N LEU A 240 3.20 -3.13 -7.91
CA LEU A 240 4.10 -2.33 -7.07
C LEU A 240 3.46 -1.94 -5.74
N THR A 241 2.22 -1.42 -5.75
CA THR A 241 1.47 -1.10 -4.53
C THR A 241 1.28 -2.33 -3.64
N SER A 242 0.99 -3.50 -4.23
CA SER A 242 0.81 -4.74 -3.48
C SER A 242 2.12 -5.30 -2.93
N TRP A 243 3.22 -5.17 -3.69
CA TRP A 243 4.57 -5.56 -3.27
C TRP A 243 5.02 -4.71 -2.07
N GLY A 244 4.86 -3.38 -2.13
CA GLY A 244 5.15 -2.50 -0.99
C GLY A 244 4.26 -2.79 0.23
N PHE A 245 2.96 -3.05 0.02
CA PHE A 245 2.06 -3.44 1.10
C PHE A 245 2.47 -4.74 1.80
N LEU A 246 2.89 -5.75 1.02
CA LEU A 246 3.43 -7.00 1.55
C LEU A 246 4.78 -6.81 2.24
N LEU A 247 5.65 -5.93 1.74
CA LEU A 247 6.90 -5.58 2.41
C LEU A 247 6.64 -5.11 3.86
N THR A 248 5.56 -4.35 4.09
CA THR A 248 5.19 -3.94 5.46
C THR A 248 4.85 -5.09 6.41
N SER A 249 4.55 -6.31 5.95
CA SER A 249 4.27 -7.42 6.88
C SER A 249 5.52 -7.84 7.67
N LEU A 250 6.70 -7.60 7.10
CA LEU A 250 8.03 -8.00 7.59
C LEU A 250 8.62 -7.06 8.67
N GLU A 251 7.92 -5.99 9.02
CA GLU A 251 8.20 -5.11 10.17
C GLU A 251 8.45 -5.94 11.44
N GLY A 252 9.67 -5.82 12.01
CA GLY A 252 10.14 -6.57 13.19
C GLY A 252 10.64 -8.00 12.96
N GLU A 253 10.56 -8.54 11.73
CA GLU A 253 11.29 -9.75 11.32
C GLU A 253 12.47 -9.41 10.39
N GLY A 254 12.38 -8.31 9.64
CA GLY A 254 13.34 -7.87 8.62
C GLY A 254 13.33 -8.74 7.35
N GLY A 255 13.38 -10.06 7.50
CA GLY A 255 13.39 -11.01 6.38
C GLY A 255 14.51 -10.69 5.39
N SER A 256 14.20 -10.64 4.10
CA SER A 256 15.19 -10.32 3.05
C SER A 256 15.67 -8.87 3.02
N LEU A 257 15.13 -7.94 3.83
CA LEU A 257 15.75 -6.61 4.01
C LEU A 257 17.10 -6.69 4.75
N ARG A 258 17.33 -7.78 5.50
CA ARG A 258 18.63 -8.11 6.12
C ARG A 258 19.67 -8.66 5.11
N ASP A 259 19.29 -8.84 3.84
CA ASP A 259 20.20 -9.16 2.73
C ASP A 259 20.44 -7.92 1.85
N VAL A 260 21.64 -7.35 1.98
CA VAL A 260 22.12 -6.19 1.21
C VAL A 260 21.93 -6.38 -0.29
N SER A 261 22.13 -7.60 -0.82
CA SER A 261 22.03 -7.89 -2.26
C SER A 261 20.57 -7.97 -2.74
N TRP A 262 19.66 -8.38 -1.87
CA TRP A 262 18.22 -8.33 -2.13
C TRP A 262 17.70 -6.89 -2.12
N VAL A 263 18.20 -6.06 -1.21
CA VAL A 263 17.87 -4.62 -1.13
C VAL A 263 18.41 -3.88 -2.35
N GLU A 264 19.69 -4.03 -2.70
CA GLU A 264 20.31 -3.42 -3.89
C GLU A 264 19.57 -3.83 -5.18
N GLY A 265 19.30 -5.14 -5.36
CA GLY A 265 18.56 -5.65 -6.52
C GLY A 265 17.10 -5.17 -6.58
N SER A 266 16.46 -4.98 -5.43
CA SER A 266 15.10 -4.41 -5.35
C SER A 266 15.09 -2.91 -5.64
N LEU A 267 16.11 -2.17 -5.22
CA LEU A 267 16.25 -0.74 -5.51
C LEU A 267 16.50 -0.49 -7.00
N GLU A 268 17.38 -1.25 -7.66
CA GLU A 268 17.63 -1.10 -9.10
C GLU A 268 16.38 -1.47 -9.93
N ALA A 269 15.60 -2.46 -9.50
CA ALA A 269 14.32 -2.78 -10.12
C ALA A 269 13.33 -1.60 -10.04
N HIS A 270 13.18 -0.99 -8.86
CA HIS A 270 12.28 0.16 -8.69
C HIS A 270 12.79 1.43 -9.37
N ARG A 271 14.11 1.64 -9.42
CA ARG A 271 14.77 2.72 -10.17
C ARG A 271 14.35 2.70 -11.64
N ALA A 272 14.36 1.54 -12.29
CA ALA A 272 13.93 1.40 -13.68
C ALA A 272 12.45 1.80 -13.91
N TRP A 273 11.60 1.68 -12.89
CA TRP A 273 10.20 2.12 -12.95
C TRP A 273 9.99 3.62 -12.63
N LEU A 274 10.97 4.32 -12.07
CA LEU A 274 10.95 5.79 -11.93
C LEU A 274 10.95 6.52 -13.28
N GLU A 275 11.44 5.88 -14.36
CA GLU A 275 11.42 6.45 -15.72
C GLU A 275 10.19 6.01 -16.55
N HIS A 276 9.28 5.21 -15.97
CA HIS A 276 8.12 4.68 -16.69
C HIS A 276 7.13 5.79 -17.11
N PRO A 277 6.45 5.72 -18.29
CA PRO A 277 5.58 6.81 -18.77
C PRO A 277 4.34 7.14 -17.92
N SER A 278 3.72 6.15 -17.26
CA SER A 278 2.58 6.40 -16.34
C SER A 278 3.06 6.99 -15.01
N THR A 279 2.38 8.06 -14.56
CA THR A 279 2.68 8.76 -13.31
C THR A 279 2.44 7.87 -12.09
N GLU A 280 1.45 7.00 -12.16
CA GLU A 280 1.02 6.08 -11.11
C GLU A 280 2.09 5.00 -10.85
N VAL A 281 2.70 4.46 -11.92
CA VAL A 281 3.83 3.52 -11.81
C VAL A 281 5.05 4.20 -11.19
N ARG A 282 5.38 5.43 -11.61
CA ARG A 282 6.50 6.19 -11.01
C ARG A 282 6.28 6.40 -9.52
N ILE A 283 5.10 6.87 -9.12
CA ILE A 283 4.75 7.09 -7.70
C ILE A 283 4.86 5.79 -6.91
N ALA A 284 4.25 4.69 -7.38
CA ALA A 284 4.31 3.41 -6.67
C ALA A 284 5.75 2.86 -6.55
N ALA A 285 6.62 3.13 -7.52
CA ALA A 285 8.04 2.80 -7.43
C ALA A 285 8.80 3.68 -6.42
N GLY A 286 8.52 4.99 -6.38
CA GLY A 286 9.08 5.92 -5.40
C GLY A 286 8.65 5.60 -3.96
N GLU A 287 7.36 5.36 -3.73
CA GLU A 287 6.80 4.92 -2.44
C GLU A 287 7.48 3.63 -1.96
N ASN A 288 7.79 2.69 -2.86
CA ASN A 288 8.48 1.44 -2.51
C ASN A 288 9.97 1.67 -2.18
N ILE A 289 10.66 2.58 -2.87
CA ILE A 289 12.05 2.96 -2.53
C ILE A 289 12.11 3.59 -1.13
N ALA A 290 11.20 4.54 -0.84
CA ALA A 290 11.11 5.16 0.47
C ALA A 290 10.81 4.14 1.58
N LEU A 291 9.89 3.20 1.33
CA LEU A 291 9.57 2.11 2.27
C LEU A 291 10.74 1.13 2.48
N ILE A 292 11.50 0.78 1.44
CA ILE A 292 12.70 -0.07 1.55
C ILE A 292 13.73 0.62 2.46
N LEU A 293 13.96 1.92 2.28
CA LEU A 293 14.91 2.68 3.11
C LEU A 293 14.41 2.88 4.55
N GLU A 294 13.12 3.11 4.76
CA GLU A 294 12.54 3.22 6.11
C GLU A 294 12.74 1.91 6.87
N MET A 295 12.35 0.78 6.27
CA MET A 295 12.46 -0.52 6.92
C MET A 295 13.90 -0.99 7.08
N ALA A 296 14.81 -0.65 6.16
CA ALA A 296 16.24 -0.89 6.34
C ALA A 296 16.81 -0.05 7.50
N THR A 297 16.44 1.23 7.60
CA THR A 297 16.86 2.13 8.70
C THR A 297 16.39 1.59 10.05
N MET A 298 15.14 1.10 10.14
CA MET A 298 14.62 0.45 11.36
C MET A 298 15.40 -0.82 11.74
N ILE A 299 15.84 -1.62 10.76
CA ILE A 299 16.65 -2.83 11.00
C ILE A 299 18.07 -2.45 11.48
N GLU A 300 18.66 -1.40 10.90
CA GLU A 300 19.93 -0.85 11.37
C GLU A 300 19.82 -0.36 12.83
N GLU A 301 18.67 0.21 13.21
CA GLU A 301 18.38 0.67 14.58
C GLU A 301 18.00 -0.46 15.55
N GLU A 302 17.52 -1.60 15.06
CA GLU A 302 17.33 -2.83 15.85
C GLU A 302 18.66 -3.57 16.13
N ASP A 303 19.62 -3.48 15.21
CA ASP A 303 20.90 -4.20 15.26
C ASP A 303 22.03 -3.40 15.98
N GLU A 304 21.88 -2.08 16.13
CA GLU A 304 22.86 -1.19 16.80
C GLU A 304 22.66 -1.14 18.33
N GLU A 305 23.45 -1.91 19.10
CA GLU A 305 23.50 -1.83 20.57
C GLU A 305 24.21 -0.54 21.10
N GLY A 306 23.67 0.64 20.79
CA GLY A 306 24.02 1.90 21.47
C GLY A 306 24.04 3.17 20.61
N ASP A 307 24.10 4.33 21.28
CA ASP A 307 24.04 5.67 20.68
C ASP A 307 25.30 6.08 19.85
N GLU A 308 25.79 5.26 18.91
CA GLU A 308 26.80 5.70 17.92
C GLU A 308 26.18 6.56 16.80
N ALA A 309 25.49 7.63 17.21
CA ALA A 309 24.84 8.62 16.35
C ALA A 309 25.84 9.32 15.42
N GLY A 310 26.02 8.77 14.22
CA GLY A 310 27.00 9.23 13.23
C GLY A 310 27.48 8.18 12.22
N VAL A 311 27.06 6.91 12.34
CA VAL A 311 27.27 5.90 11.31
C VAL A 311 26.46 6.23 10.05
N GLU A 312 27.06 6.06 8.87
CA GLU A 312 26.40 6.26 7.57
C GLU A 312 25.51 5.04 7.27
N ARG A 313 24.18 5.20 7.34
CA ARG A 313 23.18 4.13 7.15
C ARG A 313 23.45 3.35 5.86
N TRP A 314 23.68 2.03 5.95
CA TRP A 314 24.26 1.25 4.86
C TRP A 314 23.35 1.22 3.63
N ALA A 315 22.02 1.16 3.82
CA ALA A 315 21.06 1.12 2.72
C ALA A 315 21.02 2.44 1.93
N ARG A 316 21.36 3.56 2.58
CA ARG A 316 21.45 4.90 1.97
C ARG A 316 22.81 5.16 1.31
N GLY A 317 23.86 4.48 1.78
CA GLY A 317 25.22 4.50 1.20
C GLY A 317 25.41 3.65 -0.07
N LEU A 318 24.38 2.95 -0.57
CA LEU A 318 24.48 2.13 -1.79
C LEU A 318 24.63 2.98 -3.06
N ASP A 319 25.46 2.53 -4.01
CA ASP A 319 25.69 3.20 -5.30
C ASP A 319 24.38 3.45 -6.07
N VAL A 320 23.41 2.52 -5.98
CA VAL A 320 22.08 2.65 -6.62
C VAL A 320 21.27 3.86 -6.10
N ILE A 321 21.46 4.28 -4.85
CA ILE A 321 20.81 5.48 -4.30
C ILE A 321 21.36 6.75 -4.94
N GLN A 322 22.67 6.81 -5.16
CA GLN A 322 23.32 7.92 -5.88
C GLN A 322 22.83 8.02 -7.33
N ASP A 323 22.48 6.87 -7.93
CA ASP A 323 21.91 6.75 -9.28
C ASP A 323 20.37 6.92 -9.34
N ILE A 324 19.69 7.01 -8.18
CA ILE A 324 18.25 7.33 -8.00
C ILE A 324 18.04 8.83 -7.76
N LEU A 325 18.87 9.47 -6.91
CA LEU A 325 18.70 10.87 -6.49
C LEU A 325 18.51 11.88 -7.64
N PRO A 326 19.28 11.84 -8.75
CA PRO A 326 19.06 12.73 -9.90
C PRO A 326 17.69 12.57 -10.57
N ILE A 327 17.11 11.36 -10.51
CA ILE A 327 15.79 11.05 -11.06
C ILE A 327 14.71 11.67 -10.17
N LEU A 328 14.80 11.51 -8.84
CA LEU A 328 13.87 12.10 -7.87
C LEU A 328 13.88 13.65 -7.92
N HIS A 329 15.07 14.26 -7.98
CA HIS A 329 15.23 15.70 -8.23
C HIS A 329 14.60 16.17 -9.56
N THR A 330 14.55 15.30 -10.57
CA THR A 330 13.91 15.61 -11.86
C THR A 330 12.39 15.51 -11.73
N LEU A 331 11.87 14.46 -11.08
CA LEU A 331 10.44 14.18 -10.93
C LEU A 331 9.71 15.20 -10.03
N THR A 332 10.36 15.74 -8.99
CA THR A 332 9.85 16.87 -8.18
C THR A 332 9.75 18.18 -8.97
N ARG A 333 10.66 18.41 -9.91
CA ARG A 333 10.73 19.67 -10.69
C ARG A 333 9.89 19.62 -11.96
N GLU A 334 9.65 18.42 -12.49
CA GLU A 334 9.01 18.16 -13.78
C GLU A 334 7.70 18.94 -14.01
N SER A 335 7.54 19.50 -15.21
CA SER A 335 6.42 20.39 -15.57
C SER A 335 5.79 20.05 -16.92
N ALA A 336 5.88 18.78 -17.32
CA ALA A 336 5.43 18.25 -18.62
C ALA A 336 4.01 18.73 -19.01
N LYS A 337 3.95 19.62 -20.00
CA LYS A 337 2.72 20.32 -20.41
C LYS A 337 1.63 19.41 -21.00
N HIS A 338 1.94 18.15 -21.29
CA HIS A 338 1.00 17.14 -21.76
C HIS A 338 0.28 16.37 -20.62
N ARG A 339 0.69 16.57 -19.35
CA ARG A 339 0.08 15.93 -18.17
C ARG A 339 -0.87 16.87 -17.43
N SER A 340 -1.90 16.32 -16.80
CA SER A 340 -2.96 17.14 -16.18
C SER A 340 -2.44 17.99 -15.00
N LYS A 341 -3.20 19.00 -14.54
CA LYS A 341 -2.81 19.79 -13.34
C LYS A 341 -2.79 18.87 -12.10
N LYS A 342 -3.83 18.05 -11.92
CA LYS A 342 -3.99 17.12 -10.80
C LYS A 342 -2.84 16.11 -10.73
N GLU A 343 -2.57 15.44 -11.85
CA GLU A 343 -1.48 14.46 -12.01
C GLU A 343 -0.09 15.05 -11.73
N ARG A 344 0.19 16.27 -12.22
CA ARG A 344 1.45 16.96 -11.91
C ARG A 344 1.55 17.38 -10.44
N SER A 345 0.46 17.78 -9.81
CA SER A 345 0.44 18.09 -8.37
C SER A 345 0.72 16.82 -7.55
N MET A 346 0.01 15.73 -7.86
CA MET A 346 0.15 14.43 -7.21
C MET A 346 1.58 13.86 -7.34
N GLN A 347 2.20 13.94 -8.52
CA GLN A 347 3.60 13.59 -8.69
C GLN A 347 4.51 14.43 -7.78
N LYS A 348 4.28 15.75 -7.70
CA LYS A 348 5.17 16.64 -6.96
C LYS A 348 5.07 16.49 -5.44
N SER A 349 3.89 16.23 -4.87
CA SER A 349 3.77 15.88 -3.45
C SER A 349 4.51 14.58 -3.16
N ALA A 350 4.14 13.48 -3.83
CA ALA A 350 4.73 12.17 -3.57
C ALA A 350 6.26 12.16 -3.72
N PHE A 351 6.81 12.83 -4.74
CA PHE A 351 8.27 12.87 -4.91
C PHE A 351 9.01 13.88 -4.04
N ARG A 352 8.34 14.82 -3.35
CA ARG A 352 8.99 15.60 -2.28
C ARG A 352 9.28 14.68 -1.10
N GLU A 353 8.26 14.00 -0.61
CA GLU A 353 8.34 13.05 0.51
C GLU A 353 9.34 11.91 0.22
N VAL A 354 9.27 11.30 -0.97
CA VAL A 354 10.22 10.24 -1.36
C VAL A 354 11.65 10.78 -1.46
N LEU A 355 11.85 12.04 -1.89
CA LEU A 355 13.17 12.66 -1.93
C LEU A 355 13.69 12.92 -0.50
N GLU A 356 12.86 13.44 0.39
CA GLU A 356 13.16 13.71 1.81
C GLU A 356 13.52 12.42 2.57
N MET A 357 12.81 11.31 2.34
CA MET A 357 13.18 10.00 2.87
C MET A 357 14.54 9.49 2.36
N VAL A 358 14.93 9.83 1.12
CA VAL A 358 16.20 9.38 0.53
C VAL A 358 17.37 10.30 0.90
N GLU A 359 17.17 11.63 0.91
CA GLU A 359 18.18 12.66 1.21
C GLU A 359 18.40 12.89 2.71
N GLU A 360 17.36 12.77 3.53
CA GLU A 360 17.44 13.05 4.97
C GLU A 360 17.18 11.81 5.83
N GLY A 361 16.39 10.85 5.35
CA GLY A 361 16.00 9.65 6.11
C GLY A 361 14.73 9.86 6.93
N GLN A 362 13.97 10.92 6.63
CA GLN A 362 12.79 11.31 7.39
C GLN A 362 11.51 10.80 6.73
N ALA A 363 10.62 10.21 7.52
CA ALA A 363 9.25 9.89 7.12
C ALA A 363 8.32 11.10 7.35
N PRO A 364 7.19 11.24 6.63
CA PRO A 364 6.31 12.42 6.78
C PRO A 364 5.60 12.46 8.14
N THR A 365 6.09 13.32 9.05
CA THR A 365 5.69 13.35 10.47
C THR A 365 4.38 14.10 10.77
N ASP A 366 3.88 14.92 9.85
CA ASP A 366 2.68 15.75 10.00
C ASP A 366 1.37 14.98 9.73
N ARG A 367 1.46 13.81 9.08
CA ARG A 367 0.32 13.04 8.61
C ARG A 367 -0.51 12.49 9.75
N THR A 368 -1.80 12.78 9.74
CA THR A 368 -2.79 12.21 10.67
C THR A 368 -4.04 11.71 9.94
N ILE A 369 -4.77 10.80 10.58
CA ILE A 369 -6.13 10.40 10.20
C ILE A 369 -7.04 10.37 11.42
N THR A 370 -8.29 10.82 11.26
CA THR A 370 -9.28 10.83 12.35
C THR A 370 -10.31 9.71 12.15
N PHE A 371 -10.52 8.89 13.18
CA PHE A 371 -11.62 7.93 13.23
C PHE A 371 -12.43 8.14 14.51
N HIS A 372 -13.75 8.33 14.38
CA HIS A 372 -14.68 8.52 15.52
C HIS A 372 -14.28 9.64 16.50
N GLY A 373 -13.60 10.68 16.00
CA GLY A 373 -13.11 11.81 16.79
C GLY A 373 -11.74 11.60 17.46
N THR A 374 -11.16 10.39 17.37
CA THR A 374 -9.78 10.10 17.79
C THR A 374 -8.83 10.31 16.62
N VAL A 375 -7.73 11.04 16.84
CA VAL A 375 -6.69 11.33 15.85
C VAL A 375 -5.58 10.28 15.96
N TYR A 376 -5.09 9.76 14.84
CA TYR A 376 -4.01 8.78 14.79
C TYR A 376 -2.88 9.29 13.88
N PRO A 377 -1.60 9.23 14.30
CA PRO A 377 -0.47 9.61 13.46
C PRO A 377 -0.16 8.53 12.42
N VAL A 378 0.02 8.97 11.17
CA VAL A 378 0.39 8.16 10.00
C VAL A 378 1.82 8.54 9.57
N ASP A 379 2.68 8.61 10.59
CA ASP A 379 4.05 9.13 10.63
C ASP A 379 5.13 8.25 9.98
N THR A 380 4.76 7.12 9.36
CA THR A 380 5.67 6.22 8.66
C THR A 380 5.14 5.77 7.30
N TRP A 381 6.04 5.46 6.37
CA TRP A 381 5.73 4.85 5.08
C TRP A 381 5.02 3.51 5.26
N ILE A 382 5.39 2.72 6.28
CA ILE A 382 4.68 1.52 6.69
C ILE A 382 3.19 1.80 6.97
N LYS A 383 2.88 2.76 7.86
CA LYS A 383 1.49 3.11 8.21
C LYS A 383 0.74 3.68 7.01
N GLY A 384 1.37 4.56 6.25
CA GLY A 384 0.80 5.16 5.03
C GLY A 384 0.46 4.12 3.97
N LYS A 385 1.37 3.18 3.69
CA LYS A 385 1.19 2.10 2.72
C LYS A 385 0.08 1.12 3.14
N ARG A 386 0.01 0.76 4.43
CA ARG A 386 -1.09 -0.03 4.98
C ARG A 386 -2.43 0.69 4.80
N LEU A 387 -2.51 1.93 5.26
CA LEU A 387 -3.73 2.75 5.17
C LEU A 387 -4.21 2.94 3.72
N GLN A 388 -3.30 3.18 2.78
CA GLN A 388 -3.59 3.28 1.33
C GLN A 388 -4.35 2.04 0.82
N VAL A 389 -3.86 0.83 1.15
CA VAL A 389 -4.47 -0.43 0.67
C VAL A 389 -5.76 -0.78 1.43
N PHE A 390 -5.81 -0.62 2.75
CA PHE A 390 -7.05 -0.86 3.52
C PHE A 390 -8.17 0.13 3.14
N ARG A 391 -7.85 1.41 2.90
CA ARG A 391 -8.81 2.41 2.39
C ARG A 391 -9.30 2.05 0.97
N SER A 392 -8.43 1.52 0.11
CA SER A 392 -8.81 1.03 -1.22
C SER A 392 -9.72 -0.20 -1.17
N ALA A 393 -9.52 -1.10 -0.21
CA ALA A 393 -10.31 -2.32 -0.05
C ALA A 393 -11.70 -2.08 0.59
N LEU A 394 -11.79 -1.18 1.58
CA LEU A 394 -13.02 -0.97 2.37
C LEU A 394 -13.82 0.28 1.97
N GLY A 395 -13.18 1.30 1.37
CA GLY A 395 -13.79 2.59 1.06
C GLY A 395 -14.35 3.28 2.32
N GLU A 396 -15.59 3.77 2.23
CA GLU A 396 -16.36 4.29 3.37
C GLU A 396 -16.44 3.33 4.56
N GLY A 397 -16.37 2.01 4.29
CA GLY A 397 -16.41 0.95 5.29
C GLY A 397 -15.21 0.94 6.24
N LEU A 398 -14.11 1.61 5.91
CA LEU A 398 -12.92 1.71 6.74
C LEU A 398 -13.26 2.22 8.16
N THR A 399 -14.08 3.27 8.24
CA THR A 399 -14.48 3.88 9.52
C THR A 399 -15.38 2.95 10.34
N VAL A 400 -16.23 2.14 9.70
CA VAL A 400 -17.05 1.13 10.40
C VAL A 400 -16.15 0.04 10.97
N HIS A 401 -15.27 -0.54 10.17
CA HIS A 401 -14.34 -1.58 10.63
C HIS A 401 -13.37 -1.06 11.70
N VAL A 402 -12.88 0.18 11.64
CA VAL A 402 -12.03 0.73 12.73
C VAL A 402 -12.79 0.84 14.06
N GLY A 403 -14.12 1.01 14.04
CA GLY A 403 -14.96 1.04 15.25
C GLY A 403 -15.36 -0.35 15.78
N GLU A 404 -15.54 -1.33 14.89
CA GLU A 404 -16.13 -2.65 15.22
C GLU A 404 -15.12 -3.82 15.18
N ASN A 405 -14.01 -3.70 14.44
CA ASN A 405 -13.01 -4.75 14.21
C ASN A 405 -11.67 -4.39 14.87
N GLU A 406 -11.46 -4.81 16.12
CA GLU A 406 -10.26 -4.48 16.92
C GLU A 406 -8.94 -4.88 16.22
N LEU A 407 -8.96 -5.93 15.39
CA LEU A 407 -7.83 -6.39 14.58
C LEU A 407 -7.38 -5.37 13.51
N LEU A 408 -8.27 -4.49 13.01
CA LEU A 408 -7.92 -3.57 11.93
C LEU A 408 -6.94 -2.48 12.37
N LEU A 409 -7.04 -1.97 13.60
CA LEU A 409 -6.06 -1.00 14.12
C LEU A 409 -4.67 -1.63 14.30
N ASP A 410 -4.60 -2.93 14.62
CA ASP A 410 -3.36 -3.72 14.62
C ASP A 410 -2.83 -3.97 13.19
N MET A 411 -3.71 -4.04 12.19
CA MET A 411 -3.33 -4.19 10.78
C MET A 411 -2.86 -2.89 10.14
N LEU A 412 -3.32 -1.73 10.64
CA LEU A 412 -2.85 -0.41 10.22
C LEU A 412 -1.56 0.02 10.95
N GLY A 413 -1.26 -0.55 12.12
CA GLY A 413 -0.15 -0.14 12.98
C GLY A 413 -0.47 1.07 13.87
N LEU A 414 -1.76 1.34 14.11
CA LEU A 414 -2.28 2.52 14.82
C LEU A 414 -2.83 2.20 16.22
N ALA A 415 -2.87 0.92 16.60
CA ALA A 415 -3.48 0.45 17.84
C ALA A 415 -2.77 0.98 19.10
N GLY A 416 -3.48 1.81 19.87
CA GLY A 416 -2.97 2.44 21.09
C GLY A 416 -2.31 3.81 20.88
N GLN A 417 -2.21 4.29 19.63
CA GLN A 417 -1.62 5.59 19.25
C GLN A 417 -2.67 6.68 19.02
N GLY A 418 -3.89 6.47 19.53
CA GLY A 418 -5.01 7.39 19.34
C GLY A 418 -4.94 8.57 20.31
N GLU A 419 -4.61 9.75 19.82
CA GLU A 419 -4.66 11.00 20.55
C GLU A 419 -6.06 11.65 20.49
N GLY A 420 -6.38 12.48 21.47
CA GLY A 420 -7.63 13.24 21.45
C GLY A 420 -8.89 12.45 21.86
N SER A 421 -8.84 11.64 22.93
CA SER A 421 -10.07 11.48 23.70
C SER A 421 -10.37 12.79 24.41
N LEU A 422 -11.47 13.47 24.05
CA LEU A 422 -12.03 14.52 24.90
C LEU A 422 -12.41 13.86 26.24
N PRO A 423 -11.84 14.26 27.39
CA PRO A 423 -12.40 13.85 28.66
C PRO A 423 -13.81 14.47 28.73
N LEU A 424 -14.85 13.64 28.89
CA LEU A 424 -16.17 14.12 29.26
C LEU A 424 -16.06 14.77 30.64
N GLY A 425 -15.90 16.09 30.64
CA GLY A 425 -15.44 16.84 31.80
C GLY A 425 -16.40 16.72 32.98
N ASN A 426 -15.84 16.56 34.17
CA ASN A 426 -16.60 16.59 35.42
C ASN A 426 -17.28 17.94 35.61
N VAL A 427 -18.56 18.05 35.22
CA VAL A 427 -19.45 19.14 35.63
C VAL A 427 -19.95 18.84 37.05
N SER A 428 -19.04 18.94 38.01
CA SER A 428 -19.33 18.82 39.45
C SER A 428 -18.44 19.79 40.27
N GLY A 429 -18.40 21.05 39.81
CA GLY A 429 -17.68 22.16 40.45
C GLY A 429 -18.52 22.99 41.45
N ILE A 430 -19.66 22.48 41.93
CA ILE A 430 -20.46 23.06 43.02
C ILE A 430 -20.79 21.95 44.01
N SER A 431 -20.45 22.18 45.28
CA SER A 431 -20.59 21.20 46.35
C SER A 431 -22.04 20.99 46.79
N GLY A 432 -22.40 19.74 47.09
CA GLY A 432 -23.66 19.36 47.73
C GLY A 432 -23.52 18.01 48.44
N ASP A 433 -23.38 18.05 49.76
CA ASP A 433 -23.45 16.89 50.68
C ASP A 433 -24.90 16.34 50.78
N ASP A 434 -25.17 15.12 51.26
CA ASP A 434 -24.31 14.06 51.82
C ASP A 434 -24.51 12.74 51.02
N GLY A 435 -23.46 12.16 50.44
CA GLY A 435 -23.58 11.23 49.29
C GLY A 435 -23.23 9.75 49.50
N ASN A 436 -24.10 8.99 50.17
CA ASN A 436 -24.17 7.51 50.24
C ASN A 436 -23.45 6.70 49.13
N GLY A 437 -22.43 5.91 49.50
CA GLY A 437 -21.72 5.01 48.60
C GLY A 437 -22.47 3.70 48.30
N ARG A 438 -22.72 3.43 47.01
CA ARG A 438 -23.09 2.11 46.48
C ARG A 438 -22.24 1.81 45.26
N GLU A 439 -21.66 0.62 45.20
CA GLU A 439 -20.71 0.22 44.16
C GLU A 439 -21.38 0.10 42.78
N GLY A 440 -20.81 0.76 41.78
CA GLY A 440 -21.25 0.72 40.38
C GLY A 440 -20.09 0.40 39.45
N GLN A 441 -19.83 -0.89 39.21
CA GLN A 441 -18.76 -1.35 38.31
C GLN A 441 -19.15 -1.12 36.85
N HIS A 442 -18.76 0.01 36.26
CA HIS A 442 -18.93 0.27 34.83
C HIS A 442 -17.77 -0.30 33.99
N GLN A 443 -17.80 -1.62 33.86
CA GLN A 443 -16.96 -2.39 32.93
C GLN A 443 -17.26 -1.99 31.48
N ARG A 444 -16.27 -2.05 30.58
CA ARG A 444 -16.51 -1.86 29.13
C ARG A 444 -17.31 -3.04 28.58
N VAL A 445 -18.63 -2.92 28.53
CA VAL A 445 -19.54 -3.95 28.01
C VAL A 445 -19.53 -3.94 26.47
N ILE A 446 -18.49 -4.51 25.88
CA ILE A 446 -18.48 -4.90 24.46
C ILE A 446 -19.12 -6.29 24.35
N HIS A 447 -20.44 -6.38 24.59
CA HIS A 447 -21.20 -7.62 24.44
C HIS A 447 -21.52 -7.94 22.96
N ALA A 448 -20.45 -8.09 22.18
CA ALA A 448 -20.44 -8.85 20.94
C ALA A 448 -19.56 -10.09 21.16
N PRO A 449 -20.03 -11.32 20.90
CA PRO A 449 -19.20 -12.53 21.03
C PRO A 449 -17.92 -12.46 20.20
N GLY A 450 -18.01 -11.87 19.01
CA GLY A 450 -16.86 -11.60 18.14
C GLY A 450 -15.81 -10.66 18.75
N SER A 451 -16.07 -9.95 19.85
CA SER A 451 -15.05 -9.10 20.48
C SER A 451 -14.02 -9.89 21.30
N GLU A 452 -14.36 -11.08 21.83
CA GLU A 452 -13.36 -11.96 22.45
C GLU A 452 -12.53 -12.68 21.38
N VAL A 453 -13.16 -13.05 20.26
CA VAL A 453 -12.50 -13.67 19.10
C VAL A 453 -11.58 -12.65 18.38
N SER A 454 -12.02 -11.41 18.15
CA SER A 454 -11.19 -10.35 17.57
C SER A 454 -10.01 -9.98 18.49
N LYS A 455 -10.22 -9.96 19.82
CA LYS A 455 -9.12 -9.87 20.81
C LYS A 455 -8.19 -11.09 20.75
N ALA A 456 -8.69 -12.29 20.49
CA ALA A 456 -7.85 -13.46 20.29
C ALA A 456 -7.00 -13.33 19.01
N ARG A 457 -7.58 -12.90 17.88
CA ARG A 457 -6.89 -12.61 16.62
C ARG A 457 -5.79 -11.56 16.78
N SER A 458 -6.12 -10.42 17.39
CA SER A 458 -5.15 -9.36 17.74
C SER A 458 -4.00 -9.93 18.58
N ARG A 459 -4.32 -10.65 19.66
CA ARG A 459 -3.31 -11.22 20.56
C ARG A 459 -2.48 -12.32 19.91
N ASN A 460 -3.05 -13.12 19.00
CA ASN A 460 -2.31 -14.12 18.25
C ASN A 460 -1.36 -13.43 17.25
N ARG A 461 -1.87 -12.56 16.38
CA ARG A 461 -1.04 -11.79 15.41
C ARG A 461 0.11 -11.00 16.07
N ARG A 462 -0.14 -10.42 17.26
CA ARG A 462 0.90 -9.77 18.10
C ARG A 462 1.89 -10.78 18.70
N LYS A 463 1.43 -11.92 19.24
CA LYS A 463 2.29 -13.00 19.77
C LYS A 463 3.15 -13.60 18.68
N ASP A 464 2.60 -13.88 17.50
CA ASP A 464 3.30 -14.52 16.39
C ASP A 464 4.54 -13.70 16.01
N ARG A 465 4.36 -12.40 15.76
CA ARG A 465 5.47 -11.45 15.53
C ARG A 465 6.49 -11.47 16.67
N HIS A 466 6.05 -11.30 17.92
CA HIS A 466 6.96 -11.25 19.08
C HIS A 466 7.72 -12.57 19.32
N ILE A 467 7.06 -13.72 19.14
CA ILE A 467 7.65 -15.04 19.31
C ILE A 467 8.68 -15.30 18.20
N ARG A 468 8.47 -14.80 16.98
CA ARG A 468 9.37 -15.00 15.84
C ARG A 468 10.64 -14.17 15.94
N GLY A 469 10.53 -12.88 16.26
CA GLY A 469 11.70 -12.04 16.56
C GLY A 469 12.57 -12.65 17.66
N ALA A 470 11.95 -13.06 18.78
CA ALA A 470 12.64 -13.72 19.88
C ALA A 470 13.25 -15.10 19.53
N LYS A 471 12.81 -15.77 18.46
CA LYS A 471 13.32 -17.09 18.05
C LYS A 471 14.47 -17.03 17.05
N LEU A 472 14.76 -15.85 16.50
CA LEU A 472 15.90 -15.59 15.61
C LEU A 472 17.02 -14.83 16.32
N GLY A 473 16.71 -14.05 17.36
CA GLY A 473 17.71 -13.43 18.25
C GLY A 473 18.44 -14.41 19.20
N LEU A 474 18.12 -15.70 19.18
CA LEU A 474 18.83 -16.76 19.93
C LEU A 474 19.64 -17.66 19.00
N GLY A 475 20.57 -17.04 18.26
CA GLY A 475 21.59 -17.72 17.46
C GLY A 475 22.92 -17.90 18.20
N ASP A 476 22.86 -18.09 19.53
CA ASP A 476 24.03 -17.95 20.40
C ASP A 476 25.03 -19.11 20.26
N VAL A 477 26.31 -18.78 20.42
CA VAL A 477 27.44 -19.62 20.03
C VAL A 477 27.87 -20.53 21.20
N ASP A 478 27.24 -21.71 21.30
CA ASP A 478 27.80 -22.83 22.07
C ASP A 478 29.02 -23.40 21.32
N GLY A 479 30.17 -22.76 21.53
CA GLY A 479 31.48 -23.18 21.03
C GLY A 479 32.00 -24.45 21.72
N GLU A 480 32.93 -25.14 21.06
CA GLU A 480 33.53 -26.38 21.54
C GLU A 480 34.40 -26.15 22.80
N ASP A 481 34.05 -26.79 23.93
CA ASP A 481 34.97 -26.99 25.06
C ASP A 481 34.63 -28.32 25.78
N ALA A 482 35.25 -29.42 25.35
CA ALA A 482 35.04 -30.77 25.90
C ALA A 482 36.26 -31.72 25.68
N GLU A 483 37.24 -31.59 26.60
CA GLU A 483 38.40 -32.48 26.88
C GLU A 483 39.27 -33.04 25.72
#